data_AF-A0A3S1ARN3-F1
#
_entry.id   AF-A0A3S1ARN3-F1
#
_cell.length_a   1.000
_cell.length_b   1.000
_cell.length_c   1.000
_cell.angle_alpha   90.00
_cell.angle_beta   90.00
_cell.angle_gamma   90.00
#
_symmetry.space_group_name_H-M   'P 1'
#
loop_
_entity.id
_entity.type
_entity.pdbx_description
1 polymer ?
#
loop_
_entity_poly.entity_id
_entity_poly.type
_entity_poly.pdbx_seq_one_letter_code
_entity_poly.pdbx_strand_id
1 'polypeptide(L)'
;MKQGKYEAMGIPEYWIVDYLGLGAKKFTGNPKQPTFSVYQLIDEEYQVRRFQGNDRIISPSFPDLNITAQQVFDAANAELIN
;
A
#
# COMPACT_ATOMS: atom_id res chain seq x y z
N MET A 1 1.00 -1.37 -17.79
CA MET A 1 1.58 -1.28 -16.43
C MET A 1 1.09 -2.49 -15.61
N LYS A 2 1.72 -2.85 -14.48
CA LYS A 2 1.27 -4.00 -13.66
C LYS A 2 -0.20 -3.85 -13.20
N GLN A 3 -0.58 -2.65 -12.75
CA GLN A 3 -1.96 -2.31 -12.35
C GLN A 3 -3.01 -2.74 -13.38
N GLY A 4 -2.92 -2.25 -14.63
CA GLY A 4 -3.90 -2.59 -15.67
C GLY A 4 -3.98 -4.07 -16.04
N LYS A 5 -2.92 -4.86 -15.77
CA LYS A 5 -3.00 -6.32 -15.92
C LYS A 5 -3.83 -6.94 -14.78
N TYR A 6 -3.67 -6.44 -13.56
CA TYR A 6 -4.43 -6.92 -12.40
C TYR A 6 -5.91 -6.48 -12.47
N GLU A 7 -6.19 -5.29 -13.02
CA GLU A 7 -7.55 -4.82 -13.35
C GLU A 7 -8.22 -5.80 -14.31
N ALA A 8 -7.57 -6.07 -15.45
CA ALA A 8 -8.09 -6.99 -16.46
C ALA A 8 -8.25 -8.44 -15.96
N MET A 9 -7.49 -8.84 -14.94
CA MET A 9 -7.61 -10.15 -14.28
C MET A 9 -8.70 -10.17 -13.19
N GLY A 10 -9.29 -9.03 -12.84
CA GLY A 10 -10.30 -8.93 -11.80
C GLY A 10 -9.74 -9.18 -10.39
N ILE A 11 -8.47 -8.88 -10.13
CA ILE A 11 -7.91 -9.05 -8.78
C ILE A 11 -8.60 -8.06 -7.84
N PRO A 12 -9.34 -8.52 -6.82
CA PRO A 12 -10.21 -7.64 -6.02
C PRO A 12 -9.42 -6.63 -5.18
N GLU A 13 -8.21 -7.00 -4.77
CA GLU A 13 -7.35 -6.16 -3.95
C GLU A 13 -5.87 -6.44 -4.25
N TYR A 14 -5.05 -5.40 -4.37
CA TYR A 14 -3.60 -5.55 -4.43
C TYR A 14 -2.90 -4.42 -3.68
N TRP A 15 -1.73 -4.70 -3.13
CA TRP A 15 -0.98 -3.75 -2.30
C TRP A 15 0.34 -3.33 -2.94
N ILE A 16 0.75 -2.09 -2.68
CA ILE A 16 2.09 -1.60 -2.95
C ILE A 16 2.65 -1.04 -1.64
N VAL A 17 3.82 -1.52 -1.25
CA VAL A 17 4.55 -1.06 -0.06
C VAL A 17 5.84 -0.37 -0.51
N ASP A 18 5.89 0.95 -0.35
CA ASP A 18 7.10 1.76 -0.56
C ASP A 18 7.62 2.21 0.80
N TYR A 19 8.32 1.32 1.49
CA TYR A 19 8.78 1.53 2.87
C TYR A 19 9.93 2.53 2.99
N LEU A 20 10.59 2.90 1.88
CA LEU A 20 11.63 3.92 1.82
C LEU A 20 11.13 5.28 1.32
N GLY A 21 9.89 5.35 0.82
CA GLY A 21 9.32 6.57 0.25
C GLY A 21 10.02 7.05 -1.03
N LEU A 22 10.57 6.14 -1.85
CA LEU A 22 11.35 6.51 -3.04
C LEU A 22 10.48 6.87 -4.24
N GLY A 23 9.24 6.39 -4.26
CA GLY A 23 8.23 6.63 -5.28
C GLY A 23 7.97 8.11 -5.53
N ALA A 24 7.33 8.40 -6.67
CA ALA A 24 7.01 9.78 -7.04
C ALA A 24 6.10 10.44 -5.99
N LYS A 25 6.24 11.77 -5.80
CA LYS A 25 5.50 12.54 -4.77
C LYS A 25 3.97 12.38 -4.85
N LYS A 26 3.42 12.17 -6.05
CA LYS A 26 1.98 11.90 -6.23
C LYS A 26 1.50 10.61 -5.54
N PHE A 27 2.41 9.71 -5.19
CA PHE A 27 2.12 8.45 -4.50
C PHE A 27 2.60 8.46 -3.06
N THR A 28 3.69 9.18 -2.76
CA THR A 28 4.36 9.15 -1.45
C THR A 28 4.23 10.44 -0.63
N GLY A 29 3.51 11.44 -1.13
CA GLY A 29 3.34 12.73 -0.48
C GLY A 29 4.43 13.75 -0.80
N ASN A 30 4.30 14.95 -0.20
CA ASN A 30 5.30 16.02 -0.26
C ASN A 30 5.43 16.68 1.13
N PRO A 31 6.51 16.43 1.90
CA PRO A 31 7.68 15.63 1.54
C PRO A 31 7.35 14.15 1.27
N LYS A 32 8.22 13.45 0.54
CA LYS A 32 8.05 12.01 0.28
C LYS A 32 8.19 11.25 1.60
N GLN A 33 7.30 10.30 1.84
CA GLN A 33 7.26 9.47 3.04
C GLN A 33 7.01 7.99 2.68
N PRO A 34 7.46 7.05 3.52
CA PRO A 34 7.05 5.66 3.43
C PRO A 34 5.54 5.54 3.30
N THR A 35 5.07 4.76 2.33
CA THR A 35 3.65 4.70 1.99
C THR A 35 3.20 3.29 1.67
N PHE A 36 2.10 2.89 2.31
CA PHE A 36 1.39 1.66 2.02
C PHE A 36 0.14 2.02 1.21
N SER A 37 -0.04 1.42 0.04
CA SER A 37 -1.20 1.66 -0.83
C SER A 37 -2.02 0.38 -0.98
N VAL A 38 -3.29 0.44 -0.58
CA VAL A 38 -4.29 -0.60 -0.86
C VAL A 38 -5.08 -0.16 -2.08
N TYR A 39 -5.06 -0.96 -3.13
CA TYR A 39 -5.92 -0.79 -4.28
C TYR A 39 -7.05 -1.80 -4.21
N GLN A 40 -8.28 -1.31 -4.29
CA GLN A 40 -9.51 -2.09 -4.27
C GLN A 40 -10.20 -1.94 -5.62
N LEU A 41 -10.56 -3.05 -6.26
CA LEU A 41 -11.29 -3.04 -7.52
C LEU A 41 -12.77 -2.74 -7.23
N ILE A 42 -13.25 -1.59 -7.73
CA ILE A 42 -14.64 -1.14 -7.61
C ILE A 42 -15.12 -0.78 -9.01
N ASP A 43 -16.21 -1.40 -9.46
CA ASP A 43 -16.79 -1.14 -10.80
C ASP A 43 -15.73 -1.19 -11.92
N GLU A 44 -14.90 -2.24 -11.90
CA GLU A 44 -13.81 -2.51 -12.87
C GLU A 44 -12.59 -1.58 -12.80
N GLU A 45 -12.59 -0.58 -11.92
CA GLU A 45 -11.46 0.34 -11.74
C GLU A 45 -10.86 0.24 -10.34
N TYR A 46 -9.53 0.34 -10.23
CA TYR A 46 -8.91 0.39 -8.91
C TYR A 46 -9.06 1.77 -8.25
N GLN A 47 -9.68 1.77 -7.08
CA GLN A 47 -9.60 2.86 -6.13
C GLN A 47 -8.46 2.63 -5.15
N VAL A 48 -7.69 3.67 -4.83
CA VAL A 48 -6.52 3.57 -3.96
C VAL A 48 -6.71 4.31 -2.65
N ARG A 49 -6.43 3.62 -1.54
CA ARG A 49 -6.26 4.23 -0.22
C ARG A 49 -4.80 4.13 0.21
N ARG A 50 -4.25 5.23 0.73
CA ARG A 50 -2.86 5.35 1.16
C ARG A 50 -2.80 5.49 2.67
N PHE A 51 -1.80 4.87 3.28
CA PHE A 51 -1.56 4.84 4.72
C PHE A 51 -0.10 5.14 4.99
N GLN A 52 0.16 5.98 5.99
CA GLN A 52 1.50 6.42 6.40
C GLN A 52 1.60 6.40 7.93
N GLY A 53 2.81 6.21 8.47
CA GLY A 53 3.04 6.20 9.92
C GLY A 53 2.07 5.30 10.68
N ASN A 54 1.39 5.86 11.69
CA ASN A 54 0.48 5.11 12.57
C ASN A 54 -0.92 4.85 12.00
N ASP A 55 -1.16 5.16 10.72
CA ASP A 55 -2.42 4.83 10.07
C ASP A 55 -2.66 3.31 10.11
N ARG A 56 -3.84 2.89 10.60
CA ARG A 56 -4.27 1.49 10.52
C ARG A 56 -4.60 1.14 9.08
N ILE A 57 -3.98 0.07 8.56
CA ILE A 57 -4.26 -0.42 7.21
C ILE A 57 -5.69 -0.95 7.18
N ILE A 58 -6.49 -0.45 6.24
CA ILE A 58 -7.85 -0.94 6.00
C ILE A 58 -7.85 -1.78 4.73
N SER A 59 -8.16 -3.06 4.89
CA SER A 59 -8.25 -4.05 3.83
C SER A 59 -9.65 -4.68 3.83
N PRO A 60 -10.42 -4.53 2.75
CA PRO A 60 -11.64 -5.32 2.53
C PRO A 60 -11.40 -6.84 2.55
N SER A 61 -10.25 -7.29 2.06
CA SER A 61 -9.88 -8.72 2.02
C SER A 61 -9.50 -9.29 3.39
N PHE A 62 -9.02 -8.44 4.30
CA PHE A 62 -8.62 -8.79 5.67
C PHE A 62 -9.24 -7.80 6.68
N PRO A 63 -10.55 -7.92 6.98
CA PRO A 63 -11.28 -6.93 7.78
C PRO A 63 -10.79 -6.84 9.24
N ASP A 64 -10.24 -7.93 9.77
CA ASP A 64 -9.70 -8.00 11.13
C ASP A 64 -8.20 -7.61 11.22
N LEU A 65 -7.61 -7.16 10.11
CA LEU A 65 -6.21 -6.74 10.08
C LEU A 65 -6.01 -5.54 11.01
N ASN A 66 -5.24 -5.74 12.07
CA ASN A 66 -4.98 -4.73 13.10
C ASN A 66 -3.49 -4.38 13.18
N ILE A 67 -2.94 -3.91 12.06
CA ILE A 67 -1.56 -3.41 11.96
C ILE A 67 -1.53 -2.01 11.38
N THR A 68 -0.51 -1.23 11.75
CA THR A 68 -0.25 0.10 11.19
C THR A 68 0.70 0.02 9.99
N ALA A 69 0.71 1.05 9.16
CA ALA A 69 1.68 1.17 8.07
C ALA A 69 3.13 1.16 8.60
N GLN A 70 3.39 1.84 9.73
CA GLN A 70 4.71 1.89 10.35
C GLN A 70 5.21 0.50 10.76
N GLN A 71 4.35 -0.35 11.32
CA GLN A 71 4.75 -1.73 11.68
C GLN A 71 5.22 -2.54 10.47
N VAL A 72 4.60 -2.34 9.30
CA VAL A 72 5.05 -2.95 8.04
C VAL A 72 6.41 -2.40 7.61
N PHE A 73 6.62 -1.09 7.72
CA PHE A 73 7.87 -0.45 7.33
C PHE A 73 9.03 -0.85 8.25
N ASP A 74 8.79 -0.93 9.55
CA ASP A 74 9.79 -1.35 10.54
C ASP A 74 10.24 -2.79 10.28
N ALA A 75 9.29 -3.69 9.97
CA ALA A 75 9.60 -5.08 9.61
C ALA A 75 10.46 -5.15 8.33
N ALA A 76 10.16 -4.35 7.30
CA ALA A 76 10.95 -4.32 6.07
C ALA A 76 12.36 -3.77 6.29
N ASN A 77 12.53 -2.77 7.16
CA ASN A 77 13.84 -2.22 7.50
C ASN A 77 14.69 -3.20 8.31
N ALA A 78 14.10 -3.98 9.22
CA ALA A 78 14.82 -4.97 10.01
C ALA A 78 15.51 -6.03 9.13
N GLU A 79 14.86 -6.43 8.02
CA GLU A 79 15.42 -7.37 7.03
C GLU A 79 16.61 -6.81 6.24
N LEU A 80 16.80 -5.48 6.17
CA LEU A 80 17.94 -4.87 5.48
C LEU A 80 19.20 -4.77 6.35
N ILE A 81 19.06 -4.93 7.66
CA ILE A 81 20.15 -4.73 8.64
C ILE A 81 20.70 -6.09 9.12
N ASN A 82 20.06 -7.19 8.74
CA ASN A 82 20.51 -8.57 8.95
C ASN A 82 21.25 -9.11 7.72
#